data_AF-A0A812N0D9-F1
#
_entry.id   AF-A0A812N0D9-F1
#
_cell.length_a   1.000
_cell.length_b   1.000
_cell.length_c   1.000
_cell.angle_alpha   90.00
_cell.angle_beta   90.00
_cell.angle_gamma   90.00
#
_symmetry.space_group_name_H-M   'P 1'
#
loop_
_entity.id
_entity.type
_entity.pdbx_description
1 polymer ?
#
loop_
_entity_poly.entity_id
_entity_poly.type
_entity_poly.pdbx_seq_one_letter_code
_entity_poly.pdbx_strand_id
1 'polypeptide(L)'
;MRRLHPKQAVLEFFERYTAITDRKELKYHFHDKTVAHPSRPRFFVAELLCPVFYNGIFEGHPKRTEAQAEISAAEVFTADPHVVEAAGKLPPHLGKIRQRVALNRQQKDAILWAGLSPYEFSRRMIHQVYMGFQQFGCRTAIWDNNL
;
A
#
# COMPACT_ATOMS: atom_id res chain seq x y z
N MET A 1 18.13 7.91 -3.72
CA MET A 1 16.98 7.26 -3.05
C MET A 1 17.41 5.88 -2.60
N ARG A 2 17.16 5.46 -1.35
CA ARG A 2 17.43 4.08 -0.92
C ARG A 2 16.54 3.14 -1.74
N ARG A 3 17.12 2.13 -2.39
CA ARG A 3 16.37 1.06 -3.05
C ARG A 3 15.72 0.23 -1.95
N LEU A 4 14.40 0.34 -1.80
CA LEU A 4 13.66 -0.47 -0.84
C LEU A 4 13.72 -1.93 -1.26
N HIS A 5 13.63 -2.84 -0.29
CA HIS A 5 13.39 -4.25 -0.58
C HIS A 5 12.06 -4.39 -1.34
N PRO A 6 11.95 -5.22 -2.39
CA PRO A 6 10.74 -5.27 -3.24
C PRO A 6 9.43 -5.46 -2.47
N LYS A 7 9.40 -6.38 -1.50
CA LYS A 7 8.21 -6.58 -0.63
C LYS A 7 7.86 -5.34 0.21
N GLN A 8 8.86 -4.54 0.60
CA GLN A 8 8.63 -3.28 1.33
C GLN A 8 8.10 -2.18 0.41
N ALA A 9 8.52 -2.16 -0.87
CA ALA A 9 7.98 -1.23 -1.86
C ALA A 9 6.50 -1.53 -2.18
N VAL A 10 6.12 -2.81 -2.29
CA VAL A 10 4.70 -3.24 -2.41
C VAL A 10 3.90 -2.75 -1.21
N LEU A 11 4.41 -3.00 0.01
CA LEU A 11 3.74 -2.56 1.23
C LEU A 11 3.53 -1.04 1.24
N GLU A 12 4.58 -0.26 1.00
CA GLU A 12 4.53 1.19 0.97
C GLU A 12 3.58 1.72 -0.12
N PHE A 13 3.54 1.06 -1.28
CA PHE A 13 2.58 1.38 -2.34
C PHE A 13 1.15 1.27 -1.81
N PHE A 14 0.76 0.11 -1.27
CA PHE A 14 -0.62 -0.13 -0.84
C PHE A 14 -1.00 0.68 0.39
N GLU A 15 -0.11 0.91 1.34
CA GLU A 15 -0.37 1.78 2.51
C GLU A 15 -0.73 3.20 2.06
N ARG A 16 0.02 3.75 1.10
CA ARG A 16 -0.20 5.10 0.57
C ARG A 16 -1.40 5.16 -0.37
N TYR A 17 -1.62 4.12 -1.15
CA TYR A 17 -2.68 4.07 -2.17
C TYR A 17 -4.07 3.83 -1.57
N THR A 18 -4.16 3.06 -0.48
CA THR A 18 -5.45 2.71 0.16
C THR A 18 -5.74 3.49 1.44
N ALA A 19 -4.77 4.24 2.00
CA ALA A 19 -4.85 4.83 3.33
C ALA A 19 -5.10 3.81 4.47
N ILE A 20 -4.71 2.56 4.26
CA ILE A 20 -4.77 1.52 5.30
C ILE A 20 -3.37 1.38 5.90
N THR A 21 -3.26 1.50 7.23
CA THR A 21 -1.98 1.30 7.94
C THR A 21 -1.89 -0.04 8.65
N ASP A 22 -3.01 -0.75 8.83
CA ASP A 22 -2.97 -2.12 9.33
C ASP A 22 -2.60 -3.06 8.18
N ARG A 23 -1.45 -3.72 8.30
CA ARG A 23 -0.94 -4.65 7.29
C ARG A 23 -1.90 -5.80 7.02
N LYS A 24 -2.71 -6.21 8.00
CA LYS A 24 -3.69 -7.30 7.84
C LYS A 24 -4.89 -6.89 6.99
N GLU A 25 -5.15 -5.59 6.89
CA GLU A 25 -6.27 -5.04 6.13
C GLU A 25 -5.88 -4.65 4.71
N LEU A 26 -4.57 -4.60 4.40
CA LEU A 26 -4.08 -4.29 3.06
C LEU A 26 -4.55 -5.36 2.07
N LYS A 27 -5.13 -4.89 0.96
CA LYS A 27 -5.76 -5.74 -0.05
C LYS A 27 -4.76 -6.18 -1.11
N TYR A 28 -3.72 -6.88 -0.67
CA TYR A 28 -2.85 -7.67 -1.54
C TYR A 28 -2.45 -8.96 -0.83
N HIS A 29 -2.14 -10.02 -1.58
CA HIS A 29 -1.61 -11.26 -1.03
C HIS A 29 -0.74 -11.99 -2.03
N PHE A 30 0.22 -12.77 -1.53
CA PHE A 30 1.02 -13.67 -2.35
C PHE A 30 0.33 -15.04 -2.42
N HIS A 31 0.33 -15.62 -3.61
CA HIS A 31 -0.12 -16.98 -3.85
C HIS A 31 1.04 -17.79 -4.45
N ASP A 32 1.54 -18.75 -3.67
CA ASP A 32 2.69 -19.57 -4.07
C ASP A 32 2.23 -20.86 -4.78
N LYS A 33 2.87 -21.13 -5.91
CA LYS A 33 2.71 -22.34 -6.71
C LYS A 33 4.02 -23.12 -6.71
N THR A 34 3.96 -24.39 -6.29
CA THR A 34 5.09 -25.30 -6.43
C THR A 34 5.08 -25.91 -7.83
N VAL A 35 6.15 -25.70 -8.59
CA VAL A 35 6.32 -26.29 -9.91
C VAL A 35 7.29 -27.46 -9.80
N ALA A 36 6.73 -28.67 -9.92
CA ALA A 36 7.51 -29.90 -10.00
C ALA A 36 8.07 -30.08 -11.41
N HIS A 37 9.37 -30.37 -11.51
CA HIS A 37 10.00 -30.76 -12.78
C HIS A 37 10.51 -32.20 -12.65
N PRO A 38 10.25 -33.09 -13.63
CA PRO A 38 10.56 -34.52 -13.51
C PRO A 38 12.06 -34.81 -13.30
N SER A 39 12.93 -33.94 -13.81
CA SER A 39 14.39 -34.11 -13.81
C SER A 39 15.18 -32.95 -13.19
N ARG A 40 14.51 -32.02 -12.47
CA ARG A 40 15.17 -30.87 -11.84
C ARG A 40 14.67 -30.66 -10.40
N PRO A 41 15.45 -29.98 -9.53
CA PRO A 41 14.99 -29.69 -8.18
C PRO A 41 13.76 -28.78 -8.23
N ARG A 42 12.83 -28.96 -7.28
CA ARG A 42 11.58 -28.19 -7.20
C ARG A 42 11.84 -26.69 -7.32
N PHE A 43 10.94 -26.01 -8.01
CA PHE A 43 10.93 -24.56 -8.11
C PHE A 43 9.62 -24.01 -7.54
N PHE A 44 9.69 -22.77 -7.07
CA PHE A 44 8.55 -22.03 -6.53
C PHE A 44 8.30 -20.81 -7.42
N VAL A 45 7.04 -20.56 -7.73
CA VAL A 45 6.56 -19.36 -8.44
C VAL A 45 5.54 -18.70 -7.53
N ALA A 46 5.59 -17.38 -7.39
CA ALA A 46 4.62 -16.63 -6.60
C ALA A 46 3.85 -15.69 -7.52
N GLU A 47 2.57 -15.51 -7.26
CA GLU A 47 1.73 -14.47 -7.83
C GLU A 47 1.42 -13.43 -6.76
N LEU A 48 1.70 -12.16 -7.03
CA LEU A 48 1.19 -11.07 -6.21
C LEU A 48 -0.18 -10.66 -6.75
N LEU A 49 -1.21 -10.91 -5.94
CA LEU A 49 -2.60 -10.60 -6.24
C LEU A 49 -2.96 -9.23 -5.65
N CYS A 50 -3.43 -8.33 -6.51
CA CYS A 50 -3.70 -6.93 -6.19
C CYS A 50 -5.16 -6.53 -6.51
N PRO A 51 -6.17 -7.03 -5.77
CA PRO A 51 -7.59 -6.73 -6.05
C PRO A 51 -7.89 -5.23 -6.20
N VAL A 52 -7.33 -4.41 -5.31
CA VAL A 52 -7.58 -2.95 -5.29
C VAL A 52 -6.73 -2.17 -6.29
N PHE A 53 -5.87 -2.82 -7.07
CA PHE A 53 -5.11 -2.18 -8.14
C PHE A 53 -5.48 -2.87 -9.46
N TYR A 54 -6.66 -2.53 -9.98
CA TYR A 54 -7.19 -3.05 -11.25
C TYR A 54 -7.31 -4.58 -11.33
N ASN A 55 -7.50 -5.26 -10.18
CA ASN A 55 -7.45 -6.72 -10.08
C ASN A 55 -6.17 -7.33 -10.69
N GLY A 56 -5.04 -6.61 -10.58
CA GLY A 56 -3.77 -7.01 -11.17
C GLY A 56 -3.21 -8.30 -10.56
N ILE A 57 -2.57 -9.11 -11.40
CA ILE A 57 -1.85 -10.32 -11.02
C ILE A 57 -0.42 -10.19 -11.56
N PHE A 58 0.57 -10.26 -10.68
CA PHE A 58 1.98 -10.11 -11.04
C PHE A 58 2.72 -11.41 -10.72
N GLU A 59 2.95 -12.23 -11.74
CA GLU A 59 3.65 -13.50 -11.61
C GLU A 59 5.16 -13.28 -11.58
N GLY A 60 5.83 -13.78 -10.54
CA GLY A 60 7.28 -13.76 -10.41
C GLY A 60 7.98 -14.86 -11.21
N HIS A 61 9.29 -14.75 -11.39
CA HIS A 61 10.06 -15.82 -12.02
C HIS A 61 10.24 -17.03 -11.10
N PRO A 62 10.44 -18.25 -11.64
CA PRO A 62 10.74 -19.43 -10.83
C PRO A 62 12.00 -19.26 -9.98
N LYS A 63 11.88 -19.56 -8.67
CA LYS A 63 12.98 -19.49 -7.70
C LYS A 63 13.14 -20.78 -6.91
N ARG A 64 14.19 -20.85 -6.09
CA ARG A 64 14.52 -22.03 -5.27
C ARG A 64 13.77 -22.10 -3.95
N THR A 65 13.25 -20.98 -3.47
CA THR A 65 12.48 -20.90 -2.22
C THR A 65 11.25 -20.02 -2.43
N GLU A 66 10.21 -20.24 -1.63
CA GLU A 66 8.98 -19.44 -1.61
C GLU A 66 9.29 -17.95 -1.38
N ALA A 67 10.11 -17.64 -0.37
CA ALA A 67 10.49 -16.26 -0.06
C ALA A 67 11.17 -15.54 -1.24
N GLN A 68 11.99 -16.25 -2.03
CA GLN A 68 12.58 -15.67 -3.24
C GLN A 68 11.54 -15.50 -4.35
N ALA A 69 10.59 -16.42 -4.47
CA ALA A 69 9.51 -16.33 -5.46
C ALA A 69 8.62 -15.11 -5.19
N GLU A 70 8.23 -14.87 -3.93
CA GLU A 70 7.49 -13.67 -3.53
C GLU A 70 8.28 -12.37 -3.83
N ILE A 71 9.59 -12.36 -3.55
CA ILE A 71 10.46 -11.23 -3.91
C ILE A 71 10.42 -11.01 -5.42
N SER A 72 10.48 -12.08 -6.22
CA SER A 72 10.41 -11.98 -7.68
C SER A 72 9.08 -11.42 -8.17
N ALA A 73 7.95 -11.82 -7.57
CA ALA A 73 6.63 -11.27 -7.90
C ALA A 73 6.54 -9.77 -7.54
N ALA A 74 7.10 -9.39 -6.39
CA ALA A 74 7.21 -7.98 -5.99
C ALA A 74 8.13 -7.17 -6.94
N GLU A 75 9.21 -7.75 -7.45
CA GLU A 75 10.05 -7.12 -8.47
C GLU A 75 9.27 -6.85 -9.75
N VAL A 76 8.49 -7.84 -10.23
CA VAL A 76 7.62 -7.68 -11.40
C VAL A 76 6.59 -6.57 -11.19
N PHE A 77 5.92 -6.53 -10.03
CA PHE A 77 5.01 -5.43 -9.67
C PHE A 77 5.71 -4.07 -9.69
N THR A 78 6.86 -3.94 -9.03
CA THR A 78 7.57 -2.64 -8.93
C THR A 78 8.20 -2.18 -10.24
N ALA A 79 8.37 -3.07 -11.22
CA ALA A 79 8.85 -2.76 -12.56
C ALA A 79 7.72 -2.48 -13.56
N ASP A 80 6.48 -2.81 -13.22
CA ASP A 80 5.33 -2.59 -14.10
C ASP A 80 5.13 -1.09 -14.40
N PRO A 81 5.00 -0.68 -15.68
CA PRO A 81 4.88 0.74 -16.04
C PRO A 81 3.69 1.45 -15.37
N HIS A 82 2.55 0.79 -15.23
CA HIS A 82 1.36 1.39 -14.60
C HIS A 82 1.56 1.55 -13.10
N VAL A 83 2.22 0.58 -12.46
CA VAL A 83 2.60 0.68 -11.04
C VAL A 83 3.61 1.80 -10.83
N VAL A 84 4.63 1.92 -11.68
CA VAL A 84 5.64 2.98 -11.61
C VAL A 84 5.01 4.36 -11.77
N GLU A 85 4.11 4.52 -12.74
CA GLU A 85 3.37 5.77 -12.95
C GLU A 85 2.50 6.11 -11.73
N ALA A 86 1.77 5.13 -11.20
CA ALA A 86 0.94 5.32 -10.01
C ALA A 86 1.78 5.66 -8.77
N ALA A 87 2.90 4.97 -8.57
CA ALA A 87 3.82 5.18 -7.45
C ALA A 87 4.36 6.61 -7.40
N GLY A 88 4.65 7.21 -8.57
CA GLY A 88 5.06 8.60 -8.71
C GLY A 88 3.98 9.62 -8.30
N LYS A 89 2.72 9.20 -8.28
CA LYS A 89 1.55 10.01 -7.93
C LYS A 89 0.93 9.61 -6.60
N LEU A 90 1.56 8.78 -5.77
CA LEU A 90 0.95 8.40 -4.49
C LEU A 90 0.99 9.57 -3.49
N PRO A 91 -0.04 9.73 -2.64
CA PRO A 91 -0.02 10.73 -1.57
C PRO A 91 1.09 10.42 -0.56
N PRO A 92 1.46 11.36 0.33
CA PRO A 92 2.39 11.09 1.41
C PRO A 92 1.89 9.98 2.34
N HIS A 93 2.82 9.32 3.03
CA HIS A 93 2.52 8.38 4.10
C HIS A 93 1.54 8.98 5.13
N LEU A 94 0.51 8.21 5.51
CA LEU A 94 -0.46 8.63 6.53
C LEU A 94 0.20 8.99 7.86
N GLY A 95 1.32 8.35 8.22
CA GLY A 95 2.09 8.72 9.40
C GLY A 95 2.57 10.18 9.36
N LYS A 96 3.00 10.67 8.19
CA LYS A 96 3.39 12.08 8.00
C LYS A 96 2.18 13.01 8.08
N ILE A 97 1.05 12.61 7.49
CA ILE A 97 -0.20 13.38 7.56
C ILE A 97 -0.63 13.51 9.02
N ARG A 98 -0.69 12.39 9.75
CA ARG A 98 -1.03 12.32 11.17
C ARG A 98 -0.16 13.22 12.03
N GLN A 99 1.15 13.22 11.79
CA GLN A 99 2.09 14.10 12.50
C GLN A 99 1.80 15.58 12.25
N ARG A 100 1.45 15.94 11.01
CA ARG A 100 1.18 17.34 10.62
C ARG A 100 -0.15 17.87 11.12
N VAL A 101 -1.15 16.99 11.28
CA VAL A 101 -2.48 17.36 11.79
C VAL A 101 -2.68 17.02 13.27
N ALA A 102 -1.60 16.66 13.97
CA ALA A 102 -1.66 16.30 15.37
C ALA A 102 -2.13 17.49 16.22
N LEU A 103 -3.20 17.27 16.98
CA LEU A 103 -3.76 18.29 17.86
C LEU A 103 -2.91 18.45 19.11
N ASN A 104 -2.63 19.71 19.47
CA ASN A 104 -2.04 20.04 20.76
C ASN A 104 -3.10 19.95 21.89
N ARG A 105 -2.66 20.08 23.15
CA ARG A 105 -3.55 19.95 24.32
C ARG A 105 -4.70 20.94 24.30
N GLN A 106 -4.42 22.22 24.03
CA GLN A 106 -5.44 23.28 24.01
C GLN A 106 -6.50 23.03 22.93
N GLN A 107 -6.10 22.57 21.76
CA GLN A 107 -7.02 22.20 20.68
C GLN A 107 -7.91 21.02 21.07
N LYS A 108 -7.36 19.99 21.74
CA LYS A 108 -8.14 18.85 22.24
C LYS A 108 -9.16 19.31 23.28
N ASP A 109 -8.74 20.16 24.21
CA ASP A 109 -9.63 20.71 25.24
C ASP A 109 -10.77 21.49 24.58
N ALA A 110 -10.48 22.40 23.63
CA ALA A 110 -11.50 23.16 22.91
C ALA A 110 -12.52 22.27 22.17
N ILE A 111 -12.07 21.17 21.55
CA ILE A 111 -12.96 20.20 20.89
C ILE A 111 -13.85 19.48 21.90
N LEU A 112 -13.29 19.09 23.06
CA LEU A 112 -14.06 18.49 24.15
C LEU A 112 -15.10 19.47 24.71
N TRP A 113 -14.73 20.74 24.90
CA TRP A 113 -15.65 21.81 25.32
C TRP A 113 -16.79 22.02 24.31
N ALA A 114 -16.54 21.79 23.02
CA ALA A 114 -17.55 21.80 21.97
C ALA A 114 -18.40 20.50 21.91
N GLY A 115 -18.21 19.55 22.84
CA GLY A 115 -18.96 18.29 22.90
C GLY A 115 -18.55 17.26 21.86
N LEU A 116 -17.38 17.40 21.23
CA LEU A 116 -16.89 16.50 20.19
C LEU A 116 -15.74 15.62 20.71
N SER A 117 -15.55 14.46 20.08
CA SER A 117 -14.40 13.59 20.36
C SER A 117 -13.16 14.06 19.58
N PRO A 118 -12.04 14.40 20.26
CA PRO A 118 -10.80 14.78 19.59
C PRO A 118 -10.22 13.66 18.70
N TYR A 119 -10.47 12.40 19.07
CA TYR A 119 -10.07 11.24 18.28
C TYR A 119 -10.80 11.20 16.95
N GLU A 120 -12.13 11.27 16.98
CA GLU A 120 -12.97 11.28 15.78
C GLU A 120 -12.68 12.50 14.90
N PHE A 121 -12.48 13.66 15.51
CA PHE A 121 -12.09 14.88 14.81
C PHE A 121 -10.76 14.70 14.08
N SER A 122 -9.74 14.19 14.76
CA SER A 122 -8.42 13.92 14.16
C SER A 122 -8.54 12.91 13.01
N ARG A 123 -9.33 11.84 13.18
CA ARG A 123 -9.57 10.84 12.14
C ARG A 123 -10.19 11.45 10.89
N ARG A 124 -11.20 12.31 11.05
CA ARG A 124 -11.84 13.05 9.95
C ARG A 124 -10.87 14.01 9.27
N MET A 125 -10.07 14.76 10.03
CA MET A 125 -9.05 15.64 9.47
C MET A 125 -8.03 14.87 8.62
N ILE A 126 -7.49 13.75 9.14
CA ILE A 126 -6.53 12.92 8.39
C ILE A 126 -7.15 12.46 7.08
N HIS A 127 -8.38 11.95 7.12
CA HIS A 127 -9.09 11.50 5.93
C HIS A 127 -9.33 12.64 4.94
N GLN A 128 -9.76 13.82 5.40
CA GLN A 128 -9.96 15.00 4.55
C GLN A 128 -8.66 15.45 3.88
N VAL A 129 -7.56 15.52 4.62
CA VAL A 129 -6.25 15.90 4.06
C VAL A 129 -5.76 14.85 3.06
N TYR A 130 -5.93 13.56 3.37
CA TYR A 130 -5.60 12.47 2.47
C TYR A 130 -6.38 12.57 1.14
N MET A 131 -7.71 12.76 1.20
CA MET A 131 -8.54 12.94 0.01
C MET A 131 -8.20 14.24 -0.74
N GLY A 132 -7.83 15.29 -0.02
CA GLY A 132 -7.39 16.56 -0.62
C GLY A 132 -6.19 16.41 -1.56
N PHE A 133 -5.31 15.42 -1.35
CA PHE A 133 -4.19 15.16 -2.26
C PHE A 133 -4.63 14.75 -3.68
N GLN A 134 -5.86 14.27 -3.87
CA GLN A 134 -6.42 13.99 -5.20
C GLN A 134 -6.46 15.26 -6.07
N GLN A 135 -6.77 16.41 -5.47
CA GLN A 135 -6.80 17.71 -6.17
C GLN A 135 -5.41 18.12 -6.68
N PHE A 136 -4.35 17.58 -6.10
CA PHE A 136 -2.97 17.80 -6.52
C PHE A 136 -2.46 16.71 -7.47
N GLY A 137 -3.36 15.88 -8.02
CA GLY A 137 -3.03 14.80 -8.96
C GLY A 137 -2.49 13.54 -8.30
N CYS A 138 -2.64 13.39 -6.97
CA CYS A 138 -2.27 12.13 -6.33
C CYS A 138 -3.31 11.04 -6.59
N ARG A 139 -2.84 9.81 -6.84
CA ARG A 139 -3.67 8.63 -7.08
C ARG A 139 -3.96 7.90 -5.79
N THR A 140 -5.23 7.58 -5.57
CA THR A 140 -5.73 6.77 -4.46
C THR A 140 -6.68 5.71 -4.99
N ALA A 141 -6.85 4.61 -4.28
CA ALA A 141 -7.77 3.53 -4.67
C ALA A 141 -9.20 4.05 -4.90
N ILE A 142 -9.64 5.04 -4.12
CA ILE A 142 -10.95 5.69 -4.27
C ILE A 142 -11.04 6.43 -5.61
N TRP A 143 -9.99 7.18 -5.96
CA TRP A 143 -9.96 7.98 -7.18
C TRP A 143 -9.98 7.10 -8.43
N ASP A 144 -9.25 5.99 -8.38
CA ASP A 144 -9.17 5.04 -9.48
C ASP A 144 -10.37 4.07 -9.50
N ASN A 145 -11.38 4.27 -8.64
CA ASN A 145 -12.59 3.47 -8.51
C ASN A 145 -12.32 1.96 -8.28
N ASN A 146 -11.32 1.66 -7.44
CA ASN A 146 -10.82 0.32 -7.15
C ASN A 146 -11.01 -0.10 -5.67
N LEU A 147 -12.07 0.37 -5.02
CA LEU A 147 -12.38 0.07 -3.62
C LEU A 147 -13.38 -1.08 -3.47
#